data_AF-A0A954VHS3-F1
#
_entry.id   AF-A0A954VHS3-F1
#
_cell.length_a   1.000
_cell.length_b   1.000
_cell.length_c   1.000
_cell.angle_alpha   90.00
_cell.angle_beta   90.00
_cell.angle_gamma   90.00
#
_symmetry.space_group_name_H-M   'P 1'
#
loop_
_entity.id
_entity.type
_entity.pdbx_description
1 polymer ?
#
loop_
_entity_poly.entity_id
_entity_poly.type
_entity_poly.pdbx_seq_one_letter_code
_entity_poly.pdbx_strand_id
1 'polypeptide(L)' 'MLSFHELEPAVWSQLNFGDCELGDILRTKRLVTYALQMAEKPNASTPSQTEDWADCKAAYS' A
#
# COMPACT_ATOMS: atom_id res chain seq x y z
N MET A 1 5.33 -1.05 -22.37
CA MET A 1 6.59 -1.33 -21.65
C MET A 1 6.53 -0.51 -20.39
N LEU A 2 6.60 -1.13 -19.21
CA LEU A 2 6.58 -0.37 -17.96
C LEU A 2 7.86 0.49 -17.89
N SER A 3 7.70 1.76 -17.54
CA SER A 3 8.81 2.66 -17.23
C SER A 3 9.39 2.29 -15.87
N PHE A 4 10.71 2.47 -15.67
CA PHE A 4 11.33 2.27 -14.36
C PHE A 4 10.70 3.13 -13.26
N HIS A 5 10.13 4.29 -13.62
CA HIS A 5 9.39 5.15 -12.70
C HIS A 5 8.10 4.48 -12.15
N GLU A 6 7.47 3.60 -12.92
CA GLU A 6 6.25 2.89 -12.49
C GLU A 6 6.53 1.78 -11.48
N LEU A 7 7.81 1.46 -11.25
CA LEU A 7 8.26 0.50 -10.24
C LEU A 7 8.61 1.16 -8.90
N GLU A 8 8.66 2.49 -8.83
CA GLU A 8 8.81 3.19 -7.56
C GLU A 8 7.62 2.84 -6.66
N PRO A 9 7.82 2.37 -5.41
CA PRO A 9 6.76 1.85 -4.56
C PRO A 9 5.52 2.75 -4.45
N ALA A 10 5.72 4.07 -4.39
CA ALA A 10 4.65 5.06 -4.32
C ALA A 10 3.86 5.18 -5.63
N VAL A 11 4.54 5.07 -6.77
CA VAL A 11 3.89 5.14 -8.09
C VAL A 11 3.16 3.82 -8.36
N TRP A 12 3.83 2.70 -8.08
CA TRP A 12 3.26 1.37 -8.22
C TRP A 12 2.00 1.20 -7.36
N SER A 13 2.03 1.60 -6.09
CA SER A 13 0.87 1.44 -5.21
C SER A 13 -0.34 2.25 -5.69
N GLN A 14 -0.13 3.49 -6.13
CA GLN A 14 -1.18 4.33 -6.67
C GLN A 14 -1.74 3.77 -7.99
N LEU A 15 -0.87 3.35 -8.92
CA LEU A 15 -1.29 2.81 -10.21
C LEU A 15 -2.11 1.52 -10.08
N ASN A 16 -1.77 0.66 -9.12
CA ASN A 16 -2.41 -0.64 -8.98
C ASN A 16 -3.67 -0.60 -8.10
N PHE A 17 -3.73 0.32 -7.13
CA PHE A 17 -4.79 0.30 -6.11
C PHE A 17 -5.55 1.62 -5.93
N GLY A 18 -5.10 2.70 -6.56
CA GLY A 18 -5.66 4.05 -6.38
C GLY A 18 -7.11 4.20 -6.82
N ASP A 19 -7.52 3.42 -7.81
CA ASP A 19 -8.86 3.45 -8.39
C ASP A 19 -9.75 2.27 -7.93
N CYS A 20 -9.32 1.52 -6.90
CA CYS A 20 -10.15 0.45 -6.35
C CYS A 20 -11.43 1.01 -5.70
N GLU A 21 -12.58 0.51 -6.14
CA GLU A 21 -13.89 0.90 -5.60
C GLU A 21 -14.29 0.01 -4.40
N LEU A 22 -13.81 0.36 -3.20
CA LEU A 22 -14.04 -0.43 -1.97
C LEU A 22 -15.27 0.03 -1.16
N GLY A 23 -16.13 0.84 -1.76
CA GLY A 23 -17.34 1.41 -1.14
C GLY A 23 -17.08 2.54 -0.12
N ASP A 24 -15.82 2.83 0.19
CA ASP A 24 -15.38 3.95 1.02
C ASP A 24 -13.99 4.41 0.56
N ILE A 25 -13.84 5.70 0.25
CA ILE A 25 -12.57 6.27 -0.22
C ILE A 25 -11.43 6.10 0.79
N LEU A 26 -11.74 6.02 2.09
CA LEU A 26 -10.75 5.78 3.14
C LEU A 26 -10.18 4.36 3.06
N ARG A 27 -10.96 3.38 2.61
CA ARG A 27 -10.47 2.01 2.38
C ARG A 27 -9.50 1.96 1.22
N THR A 28 -9.80 2.68 0.14
CA THR A 28 -8.90 2.78 -1.02
C THR A 28 -7.60 3.49 -0.65
N LYS A 29 -7.67 4.60 0.10
CA LYS A 29 -6.47 5.27 0.63
C LYS A 29 -5.62 4.34 1.49
N ARG A 30 -6.25 3.63 2.43
CA ARG A 30 -5.57 2.65 3.29
C ARG A 30 -4.91 1.53 2.49
N LEU A 31 -5.57 1.03 1.44
CA LEU A 31 -4.99 0.01 0.56
C LEU A 31 -3.73 0.52 -0.14
N VAL A 32 -3.77 1.73 -0.70
CA VAL A 32 -2.61 2.37 -1.34
C VAL A 32 -1.47 2.57 -0.34
N THR A 33 -1.78 3.06 0.87
CA THR A 33 -0.78 3.22 1.95
C THR A 33 -0.13 1.90 2.31
N TYR A 34 -0.91 0.84 2.55
CA TYR A 34 -0.34 -0.46 2.90
C TYR A 34 0.46 -1.08 1.75
N ALA A 35 0.01 -0.93 0.50
CA ALA A 35 0.73 -1.41 -0.67
C ALA A 35 2.10 -0.73 -0.83
N LEU A 36 2.19 0.57 -0.55
CA LEU A 36 3.47 1.30 -0.47
C LEU A 36 4.39 0.68 0.59
N GLN A 37 3.93 0.59 1.84
CA GLN A 37 4.73 0.07 2.96
C GLN A 37 5.19 -1.39 2.75
N MET A 38 4.32 -2.21 2.16
CA MET A 38 4.63 -3.59 1.79
C MET A 38 5.70 -3.65 0.69
N ALA A 39 5.58 -2.82 -0.34
CA ALA A 39 6.53 -2.77 -1.46
C ALA A 39 7.92 -2.27 -1.05
N GLU A 40 8.02 -1.39 -0.06
CA GLU A 40 9.31 -0.95 0.51
C GLU A 40 10.02 -2.05 1.32
N LYS A 41 9.26 -2.96 1.94
CA LYS A 41 9.76 -4.03 2.81
C LYS A 41 9.10 -5.37 2.47
N PRO A 42 9.29 -5.90 1.23
CA PRO A 42 8.48 -7.01 0.72
C PRO A 42 8.75 -8.35 1.43
N ASN A 43 9.88 -8.46 2.12
CA ASN A 43 10.28 -9.65 2.88
C ASN A 43 9.97 -9.55 4.38
N ALA A 44 9.41 -8.44 4.85
CA ALA A 44 9.11 -8.22 6.26
C ALA A 44 7.71 -8.75 6.63
N SER A 45 7.49 -9.04 7.92
CA SER A 45 6.15 -9.34 8.43
C SER A 45 5.23 -8.12 8.35
N THR A 46 3.91 -8.28 8.31
CA THR A 46 2.97 -7.13 8.29
C THR A 46 3.24 -6.11 9.40
N PRO A 47 3.46 -6.48 10.68
CA PRO A 47 3.85 -5.52 11.72
C PRO A 47 5.20 -4.82 11.48
N SER A 48 6.12 -5.46 10.76
CA SER A 48 7.43 -4.90 10.40
C SER A 48 7.40 -4.09 9.09
N GLN A 49 6.36 -4.25 8.27
CA GLN A 49 6.12 -3.47 7.06
C GLN A 49 5.61 -2.08 7.42
N THR A 50 4.58 -2.03 8.28
CA THR A 50 3.86 -0.82 8.66
C THR A 50 4.68 0.11 9.57
N GLU A 51 4.42 1.41 9.49
CA GLU A 51 5.18 2.44 10.23
C GLU A 51 4.74 2.58 11.68
N ASP A 52 3.44 2.45 11.96
CA ASP A 52 2.89 2.54 13.30
C ASP A 52 1.85 1.45 13.61
N TRP A 53 1.38 1.44 14.86
CA TRP A 53 0.38 0.46 15.30
C TRP A 53 -1.00 0.67 14.67
N ALA A 54 -1.36 1.90 14.34
CA ALA A 54 -2.63 2.20 13.70
C ALA A 54 -2.64 1.58 12.29
N ASP A 55 -1.56 1.76 11.52
CA ASP A 55 -1.36 1.16 10.21
C ASP A 55 -1.34 -0.37 10.29
N CYS A 56 -0.59 -0.94 11.23
CA CYS A 56 -0.55 -2.39 11.42
C CYS A 56 -1.94 -2.98 11.67
N LYS A 57 -2.71 -2.34 12.55
CA LYS A 57 -4.07 -2.77 12.84
C LYS A 57 -4.97 -2.61 11.62
N ALA A 58 -4.82 -1.50 10.90
CA ALA A 58 -5.59 -1.19 9.72
C ALA A 58 -5.37 -2.21 8.59
N ALA A 59 -4.16 -2.75 8.45
CA ALA A 59 -3.84 -3.82 7.50
C ALA A 59 -4.56 -5.15 7.81
N TYR A 60 -4.92 -5.41 9.06
CA TYR A 60 -5.66 -6.62 9.47
C TYR A 60 -7.19 -6.44 9.50
N SER A 61 -7.72 -5.22 9.29
CA SER A 61 -9.14 -4.87 9.51
C SER A 61 -9.86 -4.41 8.25
#